data_AF-A0A1F3DGZ9-F1
#
_entry.id   AF-A0A1F3DGZ9-F1
#
_cell.length_a   1.000
_cell.length_b   1.000
_cell.length_c   1.000
_cell.angle_alpha   90.00
_cell.angle_beta   90.00
_cell.angle_gamma   90.00
#
_symmetry.space_group_name_H-M   'P 1'
#
loop_
_entity.id
_entity.type
_entity.pdbx_description
1 polymer ?
#
loop_
_entity_poly.entity_id
_entity_poly.type
_entity_poly.pdbx_seq_one_letter_code
_entity_poly.pdbx_strand_id
1 'polypeptide(L)'
;MAKNEVIDLLRKYCNLLSISGIPVEKAFLYGSYLHDTANSESDIDVMIISKVFDKNDDLLKAKAWRLTEKIDLKIEPYTVGLQKFLTDDVSPLLQLVKQEGFEIII
;
A
#
# COMPACT_ATOMS: atom_id res chain seq x y z
N MET A 1 -0.05 17.33 -2.72
CA MET A 1 -0.37 17.06 -1.30
C MET A 1 0.92 17.07 -0.52
N ALA A 2 0.91 17.53 0.73
CA ALA A 2 2.05 17.36 1.61
C ALA A 2 2.17 15.89 2.05
N LYS A 3 3.39 15.41 2.32
CA LYS A 3 3.66 14.03 2.76
C LYS A 3 2.82 13.61 3.98
N ASN A 4 2.59 14.51 4.93
CA ASN A 4 1.74 14.23 6.10
C ASN A 4 0.28 13.99 5.72
N GLU A 5 -0.27 14.75 4.77
CA GLU A 5 -1.64 14.56 4.27
C GLU A 5 -1.77 13.18 3.60
N VAL A 6 -0.75 12.78 2.84
CA VAL A 6 -0.67 11.47 2.20
C VAL A 6 -0.63 10.35 3.25
N ILE A 7 0.17 10.48 4.30
CA ILE A 7 0.24 9.49 5.38
C ILE A 7 -1.13 9.33 6.06
N ASP A 8 -1.83 10.43 6.36
CA ASP A 8 -3.14 10.38 6.99
C ASP A 8 -4.22 9.76 6.08
N LEU A 9 -4.12 10.00 4.78
CA LEU A 9 -4.97 9.40 3.76
C LEU A 9 -4.72 7.89 3.67
N LEU A 10 -3.46 7.45 3.66
CA LEU A 10 -3.09 6.04 3.69
C LEU A 10 -3.51 5.33 4.98
N ARG A 11 -3.47 6.00 6.14
CA ARG A 11 -4.02 5.45 7.40
C ARG A 11 -5.53 5.19 7.29
N LYS A 12 -6.28 6.14 6.74
CA LYS A 12 -7.74 5.97 6.50
C LYS A 12 -8.00 4.81 5.55
N TYR A 13 -7.21 4.68 4.50
CA TYR A 13 -7.30 3.57 3.56
C TYR A 13 -6.98 2.22 4.21
N CYS A 14 -5.90 2.11 5.00
CA CYS A 14 -5.54 0.87 5.71
C CYS A 14 -6.64 0.44 6.70
N ASN A 15 -7.25 1.40 7.40
CA ASN A 15 -8.39 1.16 8.26
C ASN A 15 -9.61 0.66 7.49
N LEU A 16 -9.91 1.28 6.34
CA LEU A 16 -11.00 0.86 5.46
C LEU A 16 -10.81 -0.57 4.92
N LEU A 17 -9.59 -0.91 4.49
CA LEU A 17 -9.23 -2.27 4.08
C LEU A 17 -9.50 -3.27 5.21
N SER A 18 -9.02 -2.96 6.42
CA SER A 18 -9.15 -3.82 7.60
C SER A 18 -10.61 -4.11 7.96
N ILE A 19 -11.46 -3.09 8.07
CA ILE A 19 -12.90 -3.28 8.36
C ILE A 19 -13.64 -3.95 7.19
N SER A 20 -13.08 -3.89 5.98
CA SER A 20 -13.62 -4.54 4.78
C SER A 20 -13.14 -6.00 4.64
N GLY A 21 -12.50 -6.58 5.64
CA GLY A 21 -12.04 -7.98 5.62
C GLY A 21 -10.72 -8.21 4.90
N ILE A 22 -9.90 -7.15 4.75
CA ILE A 22 -8.50 -7.23 4.33
C ILE A 22 -7.67 -6.67 5.49
N PRO A 23 -7.37 -7.49 6.53
CA PRO A 23 -6.50 -7.05 7.63
C PRO A 23 -5.16 -6.57 7.07
N VAL A 24 -4.65 -5.43 7.54
CA VAL A 24 -3.37 -4.89 7.09
C VAL A 24 -2.31 -5.18 8.14
N GLU A 25 -1.37 -6.07 7.82
CA GLU A 25 -0.25 -6.42 8.70
C GLU A 25 0.85 -5.36 8.65
N LYS A 26 1.14 -4.83 7.46
CA LYS A 26 2.06 -3.72 7.23
C LYS A 26 1.61 -2.90 6.04
N ALA A 27 1.94 -1.61 6.03
CA ALA A 27 1.74 -0.73 4.89
C ALA A 27 2.96 0.19 4.72
N PHE A 28 3.38 0.41 3.47
CA PHE A 28 4.53 1.26 3.17
C PHE A 28 4.20 2.24 2.06
N LEU A 29 4.44 3.53 2.31
CA LEU A 29 4.50 4.55 1.27
C LEU A 29 5.87 4.42 0.55
N TYR A 30 5.84 4.40 -0.78
CA TYR A 30 7.04 4.46 -1.60
C TYR A 30 6.82 5.40 -2.80
N GLY A 31 7.75 5.42 -3.74
CA GLY A 31 7.59 6.17 -4.99
C GLY A 31 7.70 7.68 -4.81
N SER A 32 7.03 8.43 -5.68
CA SER A 32 7.28 9.87 -5.86
C SER A 32 6.98 10.72 -4.61
N TYR A 33 5.95 10.37 -3.84
CA TYR A 33 5.60 11.06 -2.60
C TYR A 33 6.56 10.78 -1.44
N LEU A 34 7.33 9.68 -1.50
CA LEU A 34 8.39 9.42 -0.53
C LEU A 34 9.61 10.31 -0.78
N HIS A 35 9.97 10.52 -2.05
CA HIS A 35 11.18 11.22 -2.49
C HIS A 35 10.97 12.72 -2.78
N ASP A 36 9.83 13.30 -2.40
CA ASP A 36 9.48 14.71 -2.62
C ASP A 36 9.53 15.14 -4.11
N THR A 37 9.34 14.20 -5.04
CA THR A 37 9.29 14.45 -6.49
C THR A 37 7.87 14.41 -7.06
N ALA A 38 6.87 14.12 -6.21
CA ALA A 38 5.47 14.12 -6.58
C ALA A 38 4.96 15.51 -6.98
N ASN A 39 4.09 15.56 -7.99
CA ASN A 39 3.34 16.74 -8.38
C ASN A 39 1.83 16.53 -8.11
N SER A 40 0.98 17.48 -8.51
CA SER A 40 -0.45 17.40 -8.24
C SER A 40 -1.12 16.19 -8.90
N GLU A 41 -0.60 15.68 -10.01
CA GLU A 41 -1.17 14.56 -10.78
C GLU A 41 -0.51 13.22 -10.44
N SER A 42 0.47 13.20 -9.53
CA SER A 42 1.15 11.98 -9.13
C SER A 42 0.25 11.05 -8.33
N ASP A 43 0.40 9.76 -8.62
CA ASP A 43 -0.17 8.65 -7.86
C ASP A 43 0.51 8.48 -6.50
N ILE A 44 -0.25 7.98 -5.53
CA ILE A 44 0.18 7.65 -4.17
C ILE A 44 0.42 6.14 -4.11
N ASP A 45 1.67 5.75 -4.39
CA ASP A 45 2.12 4.37 -4.33
C ASP A 45 2.12 3.82 -2.89
N VAL A 46 1.34 2.77 -2.62
CA VAL A 46 1.31 2.13 -1.31
C VAL A 46 1.40 0.61 -1.41
N MET A 47 2.34 0.02 -0.68
CA MET A 47 2.44 -1.44 -0.57
C MET A 47 1.64 -1.90 0.63
N ILE A 48 0.66 -2.78 0.41
CA ILE A 48 -0.20 -3.34 1.46
C ILE A 48 0.19 -4.81 1.66
N ILE A 49 0.64 -5.15 2.87
CA ILE A 49 0.99 -6.51 3.24
C ILE A 49 -0.20 -7.11 3.97
N SER A 50 -0.71 -8.22 3.45
CA SER A 50 -1.71 -9.01 4.16
C SER A 50 -1.60 -10.51 3.94
N LYS A 51 -1.87 -11.30 4.98
CA LYS A 51 -1.98 -12.76 4.87
C LYS A 51 -3.02 -13.20 3.84
N VAL A 52 -4.07 -12.41 3.62
CA VAL A 52 -5.12 -12.79 2.67
C VAL A 52 -4.61 -12.83 1.22
N PHE A 53 -3.53 -12.10 0.92
CA PHE A 53 -2.94 -12.07 -0.42
C PHE A 53 -1.96 -13.22 -0.70
N ASP A 54 -1.56 -14.02 0.30
CA ASP A 54 -0.70 -15.20 0.10
C ASP A 54 -1.37 -16.27 -0.78
N LYS A 55 -2.71 -16.28 -0.82
CA LYS A 55 -3.50 -17.21 -1.65
C LYS A 55 -3.67 -16.74 -3.10
N ASN A 56 -3.10 -15.60 -3.47
CA ASN A 56 -3.17 -15.01 -4.80
C ASN A 56 -4.62 -14.86 -5.34
N ASP A 57 -5.52 -14.36 -4.49
CA ASP A 57 -6.93 -14.14 -4.82
C ASP A 57 -7.12 -12.78 -5.53
N ASP A 58 -7.41 -12.82 -6.84
CA ASP A 58 -7.59 -11.61 -7.65
C ASP A 58 -8.83 -10.80 -7.27
N LEU A 59 -9.86 -11.42 -6.68
CA LEU A 59 -11.04 -10.68 -6.20
C LEU A 59 -10.68 -9.80 -5.00
N LEU A 60 -9.79 -10.27 -4.11
CA LEU A 60 -9.30 -9.45 -3.00
C LEU A 60 -8.42 -8.29 -3.46
N LYS A 61 -7.57 -8.51 -4.48
CA LYS A 61 -6.79 -7.43 -5.08
C LYS A 61 -7.68 -6.38 -5.74
N ALA A 62 -8.66 -6.82 -6.53
CA ALA A 62 -9.65 -5.94 -7.15
C ALA A 62 -10.48 -5.19 -6.10
N LYS A 63 -10.81 -5.83 -4.97
CA LYS A 63 -11.49 -5.20 -3.85
C LYS A 63 -10.63 -4.11 -3.20
N ALA A 64 -9.34 -4.37 -2.97
CA ALA A 64 -8.42 -3.36 -2.44
C ALA A 64 -8.40 -2.13 -3.37
N TRP A 65 -8.20 -2.36 -4.68
CA TRP A 65 -8.26 -1.31 -5.70
C TRP A 65 -9.58 -0.53 -5.68
N ARG A 66 -10.74 -1.20 -5.67
CA ARG A 66 -12.05 -0.50 -5.60
C ARG A 66 -12.26 0.33 -4.34
N LEU A 67 -11.63 -0.03 -3.23
CA LEU A 67 -11.78 0.72 -1.98
C LEU A 67 -11.04 2.07 -2.01
N THR A 68 -10.11 2.28 -2.95
CA THR A 68 -9.46 3.59 -3.15
C THR A 68 -10.48 4.66 -3.54
N GLU A 69 -11.52 4.30 -4.31
CA GLU A 69 -12.63 5.18 -4.72
C GLU A 69 -13.34 5.85 -3.53
N LYS A 70 -13.26 5.27 -2.33
CA LYS A 70 -13.87 5.82 -1.11
C LYS A 70 -12.96 6.77 -0.33
N ILE A 71 -11.68 6.82 -0.68
CA ILE A 71 -10.67 7.62 0.03
C ILE A 71 -10.08 8.66 -0.93
N ASP A 72 -9.37 8.20 -1.96
CA ASP A 72 -8.79 9.01 -3.02
C ASP A 72 -8.40 8.11 -4.19
N LEU A 73 -8.77 8.51 -5.40
CA LEU A 73 -8.51 7.75 -6.63
C LEU A 73 -7.01 7.72 -7.01
N LYS A 74 -6.19 8.60 -6.42
CA LYS A 74 -4.74 8.61 -6.64
C LYS A 74 -4.02 7.51 -5.87
N ILE A 75 -4.67 6.83 -4.93
CA ILE A 75 -4.01 5.72 -4.23
C ILE A 75 -3.82 4.55 -5.20
N GLU A 76 -2.57 4.12 -5.36
CA GLU A 76 -2.20 2.94 -6.13
C GLU A 76 -1.73 1.82 -5.18
N PRO A 77 -2.62 0.87 -4.82
CA PRO A 77 -2.27 -0.21 -3.93
C PRO A 77 -1.52 -1.34 -4.64
N TYR A 78 -0.33 -1.66 -4.14
CA TYR A 78 0.40 -2.88 -4.46
C TYR A 78 0.23 -3.91 -3.33
N THR A 79 -0.60 -4.92 -3.55
CA THR A 79 -0.95 -5.92 -2.53
C THR A 79 0.04 -7.09 -2.51
N VAL A 80 0.56 -7.44 -1.34
CA VAL A 80 1.57 -8.48 -1.15
C VAL A 80 1.14 -9.42 -0.03
N GLY A 81 1.29 -10.73 -0.25
CA GLY A 81 1.12 -11.74 0.78
C GLY A 81 2.15 -11.59 1.90
N LEU A 82 1.79 -11.89 3.16
CA LEU A 82 2.74 -11.81 4.27
C LEU A 82 3.91 -12.77 4.09
N GLN A 83 3.66 -14.01 3.66
CA GLN A 83 4.74 -14.97 3.39
C GLN A 83 5.63 -14.47 2.27
N LYS A 84 5.03 -14.00 1.17
CA LYS A 84 5.80 -13.41 0.06
C LYS A 84 6.66 -12.24 0.54
N PHE A 85 6.12 -11.32 1.32
CA PHE A 85 6.89 -10.21 1.86
C PHE A 85 8.07 -10.69 2.71
N LEU A 86 7.91 -11.73 3.53
CA LEU A 86 8.98 -12.22 4.39
C LEU A 86 10.07 -13.01 3.65
N THR A 87 9.70 -13.78 2.62
CA THR A 87 10.61 -14.75 1.99
C THR A 87 11.13 -14.33 0.62
N ASP A 88 10.45 -13.41 -0.08
CA ASP A 88 10.87 -12.97 -1.42
C ASP A 88 12.03 -11.97 -1.30
N ASP A 89 13.19 -12.42 -1.78
CA ASP A 89 14.44 -11.70 -1.91
C ASP A 89 14.84 -11.52 -3.39
N VAL A 90 13.92 -11.74 -4.34
CA VAL A 90 14.20 -11.62 -5.78
C VAL A 90 13.53 -10.38 -6.36
N SER A 91 12.33 -10.02 -5.88
CA SER A 91 11.59 -8.88 -6.40
C SER A 91 12.31 -7.55 -6.12
N PRO A 92 12.75 -6.80 -7.16
CA PRO A 92 13.44 -5.53 -6.95
C PRO A 92 12.56 -4.50 -6.23
N LEU A 93 11.25 -4.50 -6.51
CA LEU A 93 10.31 -3.60 -5.84
C LEU A 93 10.16 -3.93 -4.36
N LEU A 94 10.04 -5.22 -3.99
CA LEU A 94 9.97 -5.60 -2.57
C LEU A 94 11.25 -5.24 -1.82
N GLN A 95 12.41 -5.43 -2.44
CA GLN A 95 13.69 -5.04 -1.84
C GLN A 95 13.75 -3.51 -1.63
N LEU A 96 13.38 -2.72 -2.65
CA LEU A 96 13.36 -1.27 -2.57
C LEU A 96 12.42 -0.79 -1.44
N VAL A 97 11.20 -1.33 -1.37
CA VAL A 97 10.25 -0.94 -0.30
C VAL A 97 10.73 -1.37 1.08
N LYS A 98 11.37 -2.54 1.22
CA LYS A 98 11.98 -2.96 2.50
C LYS A 98 13.14 -2.05 2.94
N GLN A 99 13.90 -1.50 2.00
CA GLN A 99 15.07 -0.69 2.27
C GLN A 99 14.73 0.79 2.50
N GLU A 100 13.82 1.34 1.70
CA GLU A 100 13.58 2.78 1.62
C GLU A 100 12.15 3.18 1.98
N GLY A 101 11.20 2.23 1.93
CA GLY A 101 9.78 2.50 2.15
C GLY A 101 9.50 3.09 3.53
N PHE A 102 8.57 4.05 3.58
CA PHE A 102 8.12 4.63 4.84
C PHE A 102 6.96 3.80 5.41
N GLU A 103 7.20 3.08 6.51
CA GLU A 103 6.16 2.28 7.17
C GLU A 103 5.08 3.18 7.78
N ILE A 104 3.83 2.95 7.35
CA ILE A 104 2.66 3.63 7.89
C ILE A 104 2.27 2.92 9.18
N ILE A 105 2.41 3.59 10.32
CA ILE A 105 1.94 3.09 11.62
C ILE A 105 0.41 3.21 11.64
N ILE A 106 -0.26 2.06 11.76
CA ILE A 106 -1.71 1.85 11.69
C ILE A 106 -2.29 1.59 13.07
#